data_AF-A0AAV6J5S9-F1
#
_entry.id   AF-A0AAV6J5S9-F1
#
_cell.length_a   1.000
_cell.length_b   1.000
_cell.length_c   1.000
_cell.angle_alpha   90.00
_cell.angle_beta   90.00
_cell.angle_gamma   90.00
#
_symmetry.space_group_name_H-M   'P 1'
#
loop_
_entity.id
_entity.type
_entity.pdbx_description
1 polymer ?
#
loop_
_entity_poly.entity_id
_entity_poly.type
_entity_poly.pdbx_seq_one_letter_code
_entity_poly.pdbx_strand_id
1 'polypeptide(L)'
;MGISNVNSSMVLNVLEVSRKFSLGPETLSSDGTVTRVLGGFPMVIVMDENGLGERIQFWVGIGFDTKQIDRIFNLFPSILVFGEFEELGFTLDATRREVVRDPSVLRLELGELSRCLELLGSLKCRVPIKEKIYSEGAFRAGIEVKRRVDCLCRYGLIRRDAFKVLWKEPRAITYEIKRMKFDVLWLVDVPEYLGVNFEKQIVPRYNVIEYLRSKGGLANKVGLKGLIKLSRLIFHNLYVKPYPECEIMFGRFAGDVEVNNKHPVGMWKLFKPKKYPESSKEDLENIKGLFG
;
A
#
# COMPACT_ATOMS: atom_id res chain seq x y z
N MET A 1 -3.81 20.11 22.12
CA MET A 1 -4.46 21.14 22.95
C MET A 1 -5.95 21.06 22.69
N GLY A 2 -6.76 20.97 23.75
CA GLY A 2 -8.20 20.70 23.66
C GLY A 2 -8.99 21.88 23.12
N ILE A 3 -9.95 21.60 22.24
CA ILE A 3 -10.93 22.58 21.77
C ILE A 3 -12.04 22.63 22.83
N SER A 4 -11.88 23.51 23.82
CA SER A 4 -12.83 23.68 24.93
C SER A 4 -13.68 24.93 24.77
N ASN A 5 -14.27 25.16 23.60
CA ASN A 5 -15.33 26.16 23.41
C ASN A 5 -16.09 25.88 22.10
N VAL A 6 -16.89 24.80 22.10
CA VAL A 6 -17.95 24.64 21.11
C VAL A 6 -19.08 25.60 21.53
N ASN A 7 -19.22 26.72 20.84
CA ASN A 7 -20.23 27.73 21.16
C ASN A 7 -21.63 27.22 20.78
N SER A 8 -22.64 27.46 21.63
CA SER A 8 -24.01 26.94 21.42
C SER A 8 -24.62 27.40 20.09
N SER A 9 -24.24 28.59 19.59
CA SER A 9 -24.63 29.08 18.27
C SER A 9 -24.04 28.28 17.10
N MET A 10 -22.86 27.69 17.26
CA MET A 10 -22.18 26.92 16.22
C MET A 10 -22.82 25.53 16.04
N VAL A 11 -23.27 24.93 17.14
CA VAL A 11 -24.04 23.68 17.13
C VAL A 11 -25.41 23.92 16.50
N LEU A 12 -26.03 25.06 16.81
CA LEU A 12 -27.32 25.45 16.22
C LEU A 12 -27.24 25.62 14.70
N ASN A 13 -26.21 26.27 14.15
CA ASN A 13 -26.05 26.37 12.69
C ASN A 13 -25.91 25.01 11.99
N VAL A 14 -25.12 24.09 12.55
CA VAL A 14 -24.95 22.74 11.99
C VAL A 14 -26.25 21.93 12.08
N LEU A 15 -26.98 22.06 13.19
CA LEU A 15 -28.28 21.42 13.40
C LEU A 15 -29.38 22.04 12.53
N GLU A 16 -29.35 23.33 12.27
CA GLU A 16 -30.33 24.07 11.47
C GLU A 16 -30.18 23.76 9.97
N VAL A 17 -28.95 23.66 9.49
CA VAL A 17 -28.65 23.15 8.14
C VAL A 17 -29.11 21.69 8.02
N SER A 18 -28.88 20.85 9.02
CA SER A 18 -29.41 19.47 9.05
C SER A 18 -30.94 19.46 8.94
N ARG A 19 -31.62 20.30 9.73
CA ARG A 19 -33.09 20.40 9.77
C ARG A 19 -33.73 20.83 8.44
N LYS A 20 -33.06 21.68 7.65
CA LYS A 20 -33.55 22.24 6.38
C LYS A 20 -33.61 21.21 5.23
N PHE A 21 -32.79 20.15 5.27
CA PHE A 21 -32.69 19.16 4.19
C PHE A 21 -33.54 17.90 4.40
N SER A 22 -34.53 17.94 5.30
CA SER A 22 -35.30 16.74 5.72
C SER A 22 -34.40 15.60 6.21
N LEU A 23 -33.15 15.92 6.58
CA LEU A 23 -32.33 15.11 7.43
C LEU A 23 -32.96 15.30 8.81
N GLY A 24 -33.83 14.38 9.23
CA GLY A 24 -34.44 14.43 10.55
C GLY A 24 -33.39 14.58 11.66
N PRO A 25 -33.83 14.82 12.91
CA PRO A 25 -32.97 14.88 14.09
C PRO A 25 -32.29 13.53 14.43
N GLU A 26 -32.02 12.71 13.42
CA GLU A 26 -31.46 11.36 13.41
C GLU A 26 -30.25 11.26 12.44
N THR A 27 -30.08 12.22 11.51
CA THR A 27 -29.24 12.02 10.31
C THR A 27 -27.86 12.68 10.34
N LEU A 28 -27.62 13.61 11.27
CA LEU A 28 -26.28 14.04 11.72
C LEU A 28 -26.22 14.05 13.26
N SER A 29 -27.18 13.35 13.89
CA SER A 29 -27.63 13.62 15.27
C SER A 29 -26.88 12.85 16.35
N SER A 30 -25.88 12.05 15.97
CA SER A 30 -24.93 11.65 17.00
C SER A 30 -24.11 12.89 17.32
N ASP A 31 -24.19 13.35 18.57
CA ASP A 31 -23.34 14.41 19.12
C ASP A 31 -21.83 14.17 18.78
N GLY A 32 -21.48 12.89 18.59
CA GLY A 32 -20.19 12.42 18.09
C GLY A 32 -19.87 12.78 16.64
N THR A 33 -20.82 12.78 15.70
CA THR A 33 -20.59 13.20 14.30
C THR A 33 -20.25 14.67 14.25
N VAL A 34 -21.07 15.51 14.89
CA VAL A 34 -20.88 16.96 14.95
C VAL A 34 -19.53 17.29 15.59
N THR A 35 -19.20 16.63 16.70
CA THR A 35 -17.90 16.82 17.37
C THR A 35 -16.71 16.44 16.48
N ARG A 36 -16.81 15.34 15.72
CA ARG A 36 -15.74 14.91 14.80
C ARG A 36 -15.60 15.82 13.59
N VAL A 37 -16.71 16.32 13.05
CA VAL A 37 -16.70 17.28 11.94
C VAL A 37 -16.07 18.60 12.37
N LEU A 38 -16.48 19.14 13.52
CA LEU A 38 -15.89 20.36 14.09
C LEU A 38 -14.40 20.17 14.43
N GLY A 39 -14.01 19.00 14.92
CA GLY A 39 -12.61 18.70 15.27
C GLY A 39 -11.70 18.42 14.07
N GLY A 40 -12.19 17.74 13.04
CA GLY A 40 -11.40 17.31 11.89
C GLY A 40 -11.54 18.19 10.64
N PHE A 41 -12.53 19.08 10.61
CA PHE A 41 -12.73 20.08 9.57
C PHE A 41 -13.31 21.38 10.18
N PRO A 42 -12.53 22.09 11.02
CA PRO A 42 -13.00 23.29 11.73
C PRO A 42 -13.43 24.43 10.79
N MET A 43 -13.00 24.40 9.52
CA MET A 43 -13.42 25.36 8.50
C MET A 43 -14.91 25.29 8.19
N VAL A 44 -15.61 24.19 8.54
CA VAL A 44 -17.08 24.10 8.45
C VAL A 44 -17.78 25.22 9.23
N ILE A 45 -17.14 25.73 10.29
CA ILE A 45 -17.69 26.78 11.16
C ILE A 45 -17.78 28.13 10.42
N VAL A 46 -16.88 28.35 9.46
CA VAL A 46 -16.75 29.60 8.70
C VAL A 46 -17.39 29.50 7.31
N MET A 47 -17.86 28.31 6.94
CA MET A 47 -18.60 28.10 5.70
C MET A 47 -20.02 28.64 5.83
N ASP A 48 -20.55 29.17 4.74
CA ASP A 48 -21.94 29.57 4.66
C ASP A 48 -22.88 28.34 4.65
N GLU A 49 -24.15 28.56 5.01
CA GLU A 49 -25.17 27.49 5.00
C GLU A 49 -25.29 26.79 3.63
N ASN A 50 -25.07 27.56 2.56
CA ASN A 50 -25.13 27.07 1.18
C ASN A 50 -23.97 26.14 0.86
N GLY A 51 -22.74 26.43 1.30
CA GLY A 51 -21.56 25.64 0.97
C GLY A 51 -21.57 24.22 1.57
N LEU A 52 -22.17 24.02 2.75
CA LEU A 52 -22.36 22.67 3.30
C LEU A 52 -23.54 21.96 2.62
N GLY A 53 -24.63 22.68 2.38
CA GLY A 53 -25.81 22.17 1.69
C GLY A 53 -25.52 21.67 0.27
N GLU A 54 -24.81 22.45 -0.53
CA GLU A 54 -24.39 22.08 -1.90
C GLU A 54 -23.53 20.81 -1.91
N ARG A 55 -22.68 20.62 -0.90
CA ARG A 55 -21.87 19.41 -0.77
C ARG A 55 -22.73 18.20 -0.43
N ILE A 56 -23.64 18.32 0.54
CA ILE A 56 -24.56 17.23 0.87
C ILE A 56 -25.43 16.88 -0.35
N GLN A 57 -25.92 17.89 -1.07
CA GLN A 57 -26.70 17.72 -2.30
C GLN A 57 -25.90 17.02 -3.40
N PHE A 58 -24.60 17.33 -3.54
CA PHE A 58 -23.72 16.62 -4.45
C PHE A 58 -23.65 15.12 -4.13
N TRP A 59 -23.48 14.75 -2.85
CA TRP A 59 -23.47 13.35 -2.42
C TRP A 59 -24.82 12.63 -2.62
N VAL A 60 -25.92 13.31 -2.32
CA VAL A 60 -27.28 12.82 -2.59
C VAL A 60 -27.49 12.65 -4.10
N GLY A 61 -27.00 13.58 -4.92
CA GLY A 61 -27.06 13.53 -6.39
C GLY A 61 -26.28 12.36 -6.99
N ILE A 62 -25.19 11.94 -6.34
CA ILE A 62 -24.45 10.71 -6.69
C ILE A 62 -25.21 9.44 -6.26
N GLY A 63 -26.25 9.59 -5.44
CA GLY A 63 -27.14 8.52 -5.01
C GLY A 63 -26.81 7.95 -3.63
N PHE A 64 -25.96 8.59 -2.84
CA PHE A 64 -25.75 8.16 -1.44
C PHE A 64 -26.99 8.47 -0.60
N ASP A 65 -27.40 7.50 0.22
CA ASP A 65 -28.44 7.74 1.20
C ASP A 65 -27.89 8.52 2.41
N THR A 66 -28.81 9.07 3.21
CA THR A 66 -28.48 9.97 4.31
C THR A 66 -27.68 9.27 5.43
N LYS A 67 -27.86 7.96 5.64
CA LYS A 67 -27.08 7.16 6.61
C LYS A 67 -25.67 6.90 6.09
N GLN A 68 -25.50 6.67 4.79
CA GLN A 68 -24.19 6.51 4.16
C GLN A 68 -23.38 7.81 4.24
N ILE A 69 -24.02 8.95 3.99
CA ILE A 69 -23.41 10.28 4.09
C ILE A 69 -22.96 10.56 5.53
N ASP A 70 -23.81 10.33 6.53
CA ASP A 70 -23.47 10.50 7.95
C ASP A 70 -22.26 9.64 8.35
N ARG A 71 -22.23 8.38 7.91
CA ARG A 71 -21.10 7.48 8.18
C ARG A 71 -19.80 7.97 7.55
N ILE A 72 -19.85 8.54 6.34
CA ILE A 72 -18.67 9.07 5.65
C ILE A 72 -18.13 10.29 6.40
N PHE A 73 -18.97 11.28 6.71
CA PHE A 73 -18.54 12.46 7.46
C PHE A 73 -18.02 12.13 8.85
N ASN A 74 -18.60 11.12 9.51
CA ASN A 74 -18.12 10.59 10.79
C ASN A 74 -16.70 10.02 10.75
N LEU A 75 -16.34 9.38 9.64
CA LEU A 75 -15.04 8.73 9.47
C LEU A 75 -14.00 9.68 8.86
N PHE A 76 -14.47 10.71 8.14
CA PHE A 76 -13.65 11.57 7.31
C PHE A 76 -14.28 12.97 7.18
N PRO A 77 -14.19 13.76 8.25
CA PRO A 77 -14.86 15.06 8.32
C PRO A 77 -14.35 16.09 7.31
N SER A 78 -13.14 15.90 6.80
CA SER A 78 -12.44 16.84 5.90
C SER A 78 -12.51 16.47 4.41
N ILE A 79 -13.34 15.49 4.02
CA ILE A 79 -13.47 15.15 2.60
C ILE A 79 -14.19 16.25 1.86
N LEU A 80 -13.47 16.70 0.86
CA LEU A 80 -13.78 17.80 -0.01
C LEU A 80 -13.07 17.40 -1.30
N VAL A 81 -13.83 17.34 -2.39
CA VAL A 81 -13.39 16.96 -3.75
C VAL A 81 -13.69 15.50 -4.13
N PHE A 82 -14.69 15.37 -5.00
CA PHE A 82 -15.05 14.16 -5.74
C PHE A 82 -14.79 14.28 -7.25
N GLY A 83 -14.16 15.38 -7.69
CA GLY A 83 -14.04 15.70 -9.11
C GLY A 83 -13.05 14.81 -9.88
N GLU A 84 -11.97 14.37 -9.25
CA GLU A 84 -10.90 13.63 -9.95
C GLU A 84 -11.39 12.31 -10.57
N PHE A 85 -12.37 11.64 -9.97
CA PHE A 85 -12.78 10.31 -10.43
C PHE A 85 -13.51 10.34 -11.78
N GLU A 86 -14.33 11.36 -12.03
CA GLU A 86 -15.00 11.54 -13.33
C GLU A 86 -13.98 11.92 -14.41
N GLU A 87 -13.02 12.78 -14.09
CA GLU A 87 -11.92 13.14 -15.00
C GLU A 87 -11.05 11.93 -15.40
N LEU A 88 -10.91 10.96 -14.48
CA LEU A 88 -10.27 9.67 -14.74
C LEU A 88 -11.15 8.66 -15.50
N GLY A 89 -12.36 9.06 -15.88
CA GLY A 89 -13.29 8.25 -16.68
C GLY A 89 -14.12 7.25 -15.88
N PHE A 90 -14.19 7.36 -14.55
CA PHE A 90 -15.06 6.51 -13.74
C PHE A 90 -16.47 7.08 -13.64
N THR A 91 -17.46 6.19 -13.73
CA THR A 91 -18.86 6.59 -13.51
C THR A 91 -19.11 6.89 -12.03
N LEU A 92 -20.07 7.77 -11.76
CA LEU A 92 -20.53 8.07 -10.40
C LEU A 92 -20.96 6.82 -9.63
N ASP A 93 -21.63 5.89 -10.30
CA ASP A 93 -22.08 4.62 -9.72
C ASP A 93 -20.92 3.68 -9.37
N ALA A 94 -19.88 3.59 -10.22
CA ALA A 94 -18.67 2.85 -9.89
C ALA A 94 -17.92 3.45 -8.70
N THR A 95 -17.80 4.79 -8.68
CA THR A 95 -17.20 5.53 -7.58
C THR A 95 -17.96 5.31 -6.28
N ARG A 96 -19.30 5.42 -6.32
CA ARG A 96 -20.17 5.17 -5.17
C ARG A 96 -19.94 3.78 -4.60
N ARG A 97 -19.93 2.74 -5.43
CA ARG A 97 -19.69 1.36 -4.98
C ARG A 97 -18.35 1.22 -4.25
N GLU A 98 -17.28 1.78 -4.80
CA GLU A 98 -15.95 1.69 -4.17
C GLU A 98 -15.87 2.48 -2.87
N VAL A 99 -16.53 3.64 -2.79
CA VAL A 99 -16.59 4.45 -1.58
C VAL A 99 -17.38 3.78 -0.46
N VAL A 100 -18.54 3.16 -0.78
CA VAL A 100 -19.31 2.39 0.20
C VAL A 100 -18.51 1.19 0.69
N ARG A 101 -17.80 0.52 -0.21
CA ARG A 101 -16.97 -0.65 0.11
C ARG A 101 -15.74 -0.30 0.95
N ASP A 102 -15.06 0.78 0.58
CA ASP A 102 -13.86 1.27 1.24
C ASP A 102 -13.89 2.79 1.32
N PRO A 103 -14.46 3.37 2.37
CA PRO A 103 -14.49 4.81 2.57
C PRO A 103 -13.10 5.47 2.60
N SER A 104 -12.02 4.69 2.81
CA SER A 104 -10.66 5.25 2.85
C SER A 104 -10.14 5.78 1.52
N VAL A 105 -10.79 5.43 0.40
CA VAL A 105 -10.50 6.00 -0.92
C VAL A 105 -10.68 7.52 -0.96
N LEU A 106 -11.46 8.07 -0.03
CA LEU A 106 -11.70 9.49 0.06
C LEU A 106 -10.56 10.27 0.73
N ARG A 107 -9.57 9.57 1.30
CA ARG A 107 -8.31 10.17 1.80
C ARG A 107 -7.25 10.34 0.72
N LEU A 108 -7.54 9.92 -0.51
CA LEU A 108 -6.60 10.09 -1.62
C LEU A 108 -6.33 11.57 -1.84
N GLU A 109 -5.05 11.94 -1.91
CA GLU A 109 -4.66 13.27 -2.36
C GLU A 109 -4.87 13.39 -3.87
N LEU A 110 -5.09 14.61 -4.35
CA LEU A 110 -5.25 14.89 -5.77
C LEU A 110 -4.11 14.28 -6.60
N GLY A 111 -4.49 13.52 -7.63
CA GLY A 111 -3.56 12.84 -8.54
C GLY A 111 -2.92 11.57 -7.97
N GLU A 112 -3.22 11.14 -6.75
CA GLU A 112 -2.73 9.85 -6.24
C GLU A 112 -3.34 8.67 -6.99
N LEU A 113 -4.64 8.72 -7.29
CA LEU A 113 -5.29 7.66 -8.05
C LEU A 113 -4.78 7.66 -9.49
N SER A 114 -4.67 8.82 -10.11
CA SER A 114 -4.09 8.98 -11.45
C SER A 114 -2.72 8.30 -11.58
N ARG A 115 -1.78 8.61 -10.68
CA ARG A 115 -0.45 7.97 -10.64
C ARG A 115 -0.50 6.44 -10.46
N CYS A 116 -1.46 5.95 -9.67
CA CYS A 116 -1.67 4.51 -9.51
C CYS A 116 -2.18 3.85 -10.80
N LEU A 117 -3.07 4.52 -11.54
CA LEU A 117 -3.59 4.05 -12.82
C LEU A 117 -2.52 4.10 -13.92
N GLU A 118 -1.66 5.13 -13.93
CA GLU A 118 -0.49 5.22 -14.82
C GLU A 118 0.45 4.02 -14.61
N LEU A 119 0.76 3.69 -13.35
CA LEU A 119 1.53 2.49 -13.03
C LEU A 119 0.89 1.26 -13.67
N LEU A 120 -0.41 1.06 -13.43
CA LEU A 120 -1.18 -0.08 -13.94
C LEU A 120 -1.15 -0.17 -15.47
N GLY A 121 -1.31 0.97 -16.16
CA GLY A 121 -1.21 1.06 -17.62
C GLY A 121 0.17 0.70 -18.17
N SER A 122 1.23 0.97 -17.39
CA SER A 122 2.63 0.71 -17.76
C SER A 122 3.14 -0.69 -17.39
N LEU A 123 2.33 -1.53 -16.73
CA LEU A 123 2.77 -2.85 -16.25
C LEU A 123 3.09 -3.81 -17.40
N LYS A 124 4.32 -4.34 -17.40
CA LYS A 124 4.75 -5.43 -18.28
C LYS A 124 4.69 -6.76 -17.53
N CYS A 125 3.50 -7.36 -17.46
CA CYS A 125 3.29 -8.64 -16.78
C CYS A 125 2.52 -9.66 -17.64
N ARG A 126 2.51 -10.91 -17.20
CA ARG A 126 1.77 -11.99 -17.87
C ARG A 126 0.27 -11.74 -17.76
N VAL A 127 -0.48 -12.16 -18.79
CA VAL A 127 -1.94 -11.99 -18.87
C VAL A 127 -2.68 -12.44 -17.58
N PRO A 128 -2.39 -13.60 -16.97
CA PRO A 128 -3.09 -14.03 -15.75
C PRO A 128 -2.84 -13.12 -14.54
N ILE A 129 -1.66 -12.47 -14.47
CA ILE A 129 -1.36 -11.51 -13.40
C ILE A 129 -2.16 -10.24 -13.64
N LYS A 130 -2.21 -9.77 -14.89
CA LYS A 130 -2.99 -8.59 -15.26
C LYS A 130 -4.47 -8.82 -14.99
N GLU A 131 -5.04 -9.92 -15.44
CA GLU A 131 -6.43 -10.29 -15.16
C GLU A 131 -6.72 -10.35 -13.65
N LYS A 132 -5.82 -10.93 -12.86
CA LYS A 132 -5.96 -10.97 -11.40
C LYS A 132 -5.91 -9.58 -10.75
N ILE A 133 -5.09 -8.67 -11.25
CA ILE A 133 -5.03 -7.28 -10.73
C ILE A 133 -6.33 -6.53 -11.04
N TYR A 134 -6.87 -6.72 -12.25
CA TYR A 134 -8.08 -6.04 -12.73
C TYR A 134 -9.37 -6.80 -12.46
N SER A 135 -9.35 -7.88 -11.67
CA SER A 135 -10.52 -8.76 -11.47
C SER A 135 -11.71 -8.04 -10.82
N GLU A 136 -11.46 -6.95 -10.11
CA GLU A 136 -12.47 -6.11 -9.46
C GLU A 136 -12.61 -4.73 -10.14
N GLY A 137 -12.04 -4.55 -11.32
CA GLY A 137 -12.08 -3.31 -12.08
C GLY A 137 -10.89 -2.37 -11.83
N ALA A 138 -10.76 -1.37 -12.73
CA ALA A 138 -9.61 -0.47 -12.75
C ALA A 138 -9.53 0.47 -11.53
N PHE A 139 -10.67 0.98 -11.06
CA PHE A 139 -10.74 1.81 -9.86
C PHE A 139 -10.11 1.05 -8.68
N ARG A 140 -10.62 -0.16 -8.42
CA ARG A 140 -10.14 -1.01 -7.34
C ARG A 140 -8.67 -1.36 -7.46
N ALA A 141 -8.24 -1.71 -8.67
CA ALA A 141 -6.83 -1.98 -8.95
C ALA A 141 -5.96 -0.78 -8.55
N GLY A 142 -6.38 0.45 -8.88
CA GLY A 142 -5.69 1.69 -8.50
C GLY A 142 -5.60 1.86 -6.98
N ILE A 143 -6.68 1.58 -6.26
CA ILE A 143 -6.70 1.60 -4.79
C ILE A 143 -5.77 0.54 -4.19
N GLU A 144 -5.73 -0.67 -4.74
CA GLU A 144 -4.82 -1.70 -4.26
C GLU A 144 -3.35 -1.32 -4.51
N VAL A 145 -3.03 -0.69 -5.65
CA VAL A 145 -1.69 -0.10 -5.87
C VAL A 145 -1.36 0.91 -4.80
N LYS A 146 -2.26 1.87 -4.51
CA LYS A 146 -2.05 2.86 -3.46
C LYS A 146 -1.77 2.21 -2.10
N ARG A 147 -2.59 1.24 -1.72
CA ARG A 147 -2.45 0.50 -0.46
C ARG A 147 -1.08 -0.18 -0.37
N ARG A 148 -0.58 -0.75 -1.47
CA ARG A 148 0.76 -1.36 -1.50
C ARG A 148 1.88 -0.33 -1.44
N VAL A 149 1.76 0.78 -2.15
CA VAL A 149 2.72 1.89 -2.08
C VAL A 149 2.81 2.42 -0.66
N ASP A 150 1.68 2.72 -0.01
CA ASP A 150 1.64 3.21 1.37
C ASP A 150 2.20 2.18 2.35
N CYS A 151 1.94 0.88 2.13
CA CYS A 151 2.51 -0.18 2.94
C CYS A 151 4.05 -0.20 2.84
N LEU A 152 4.59 -0.15 1.63
CA LEU A 152 6.03 -0.10 1.37
C LEU A 152 6.67 1.18 1.95
N CYS A 153 5.98 2.31 1.83
CA CYS A 153 6.42 3.57 2.42
C CYS A 153 6.48 3.52 3.94
N ARG A 154 5.47 2.93 4.60
CA ARG A 154 5.48 2.70 6.05
C ARG A 154 6.64 1.82 6.52
N TYR A 155 7.13 0.92 5.66
CA TYR A 155 8.30 0.11 5.96
C TYR A 155 9.63 0.83 5.69
N GLY A 156 9.62 2.03 5.10
CA GLY A 156 10.81 2.87 4.92
C GLY A 156 11.21 3.14 3.47
N LEU A 157 10.45 2.67 2.46
CA LEU A 157 10.72 3.07 1.08
C LEU A 157 10.22 4.49 0.80
N ILE A 158 10.94 5.22 -0.04
CA ILE A 158 10.39 6.43 -0.64
C ILE A 158 9.35 6.07 -1.70
N ARG A 159 8.38 6.95 -1.93
CA ARG A 159 7.24 6.71 -2.84
C ARG A 159 7.69 6.26 -4.25
N ARG A 160 8.71 6.92 -4.81
CA ARG A 160 9.32 6.57 -6.11
C ARG A 160 9.78 5.11 -6.16
N ASP A 161 10.46 4.66 -5.11
CA ASP A 161 11.03 3.32 -5.06
C ASP A 161 9.94 2.27 -4.80
N ALA A 162 8.91 2.60 -4.01
CA ALA A 162 7.75 1.75 -3.83
C ALA A 162 7.01 1.49 -5.17
N PHE A 163 6.76 2.54 -5.97
CA PHE A 163 6.22 2.39 -7.32
C PHE A 163 7.13 1.53 -8.21
N LYS A 164 8.45 1.77 -8.18
CA LYS A 164 9.44 0.97 -8.94
C LYS A 164 9.42 -0.51 -8.55
N VAL A 165 9.24 -0.83 -7.27
CA VAL A 165 9.12 -2.21 -6.78
C VAL A 165 7.88 -2.88 -7.37
N LEU A 166 6.72 -2.23 -7.28
CA LEU A 166 5.46 -2.77 -7.82
C LEU A 166 5.49 -2.89 -9.36
N TRP A 167 6.13 -1.94 -10.04
CA TRP A 167 6.31 -2.01 -11.50
C TRP A 167 7.15 -3.22 -11.92
N LYS A 168 8.23 -3.51 -11.18
CA LYS A 168 9.10 -4.65 -11.44
C LYS A 168 8.52 -5.99 -10.98
N GLU A 169 7.72 -6.01 -9.93
CA GLU A 169 7.05 -7.21 -9.41
C GLU A 169 5.53 -6.99 -9.23
N PRO A 170 4.75 -7.04 -10.32
CA PRO A 170 3.33 -6.68 -10.28
C PRO A 170 2.46 -7.64 -9.47
N ARG A 171 2.93 -8.87 -9.19
CA ARG A 171 2.18 -9.82 -8.35
C ARG A 171 1.94 -9.26 -6.96
N ALA A 172 2.83 -8.40 -6.47
CA ALA A 172 2.73 -7.74 -5.16
C ALA A 172 1.47 -6.88 -4.98
N ILE A 173 0.82 -6.47 -6.08
CA ILE A 173 -0.47 -5.77 -6.02
C ILE A 173 -1.57 -6.70 -5.49
N THR A 174 -1.50 -7.99 -5.82
CA THR A 174 -2.58 -8.99 -5.59
C THR A 174 -2.63 -9.60 -4.20
N TYR A 175 -1.70 -9.27 -3.30
CA TYR A 175 -1.68 -9.78 -1.93
C TYR A 175 -1.09 -8.75 -0.97
N GLU A 176 -1.39 -8.91 0.31
CA GLU A 176 -0.84 -8.05 1.35
C GLU A 176 0.64 -8.31 1.62
N ILE A 177 1.41 -7.23 1.68
CA ILE A 177 2.83 -7.28 2.04
C ILE A 177 2.93 -7.32 3.57
N LYS A 178 3.22 -8.51 4.11
CA LYS A 178 3.42 -8.70 5.56
C LYS A 178 4.81 -8.22 6.01
N ARG A 179 4.98 -8.06 7.33
CA ARG A 179 6.25 -7.64 7.95
C ARG A 179 7.41 -8.48 7.43
N MET A 180 8.37 -7.81 6.81
CA MET A 180 9.61 -8.42 6.36
C MET A 180 10.59 -8.51 7.51
N LYS A 181 11.32 -9.63 7.60
CA LYS A 181 12.41 -9.82 8.58
C LYS A 181 13.76 -9.29 8.08
N PHE A 182 13.76 -8.51 7.00
CA PHE A 182 14.95 -7.91 6.38
C PHE A 182 14.63 -6.48 5.95
N ASP A 183 15.69 -5.70 5.74
CA ASP A 183 15.58 -4.28 5.37
C ASP A 183 14.83 -4.12 4.04
N VAL A 184 13.78 -3.29 4.06
CA VAL A 184 12.89 -3.04 2.92
C VAL A 184 13.64 -2.47 1.71
N LEU A 185 14.78 -1.79 1.94
CA LEU A 185 15.59 -1.19 0.89
C LEU A 185 16.09 -2.24 -0.12
N TRP A 186 16.23 -3.50 0.28
CA TRP A 186 16.59 -4.60 -0.62
C TRP A 186 15.56 -4.86 -1.73
N LEU A 187 14.29 -4.51 -1.51
CA LEU A 187 13.25 -4.69 -2.53
C LEU A 187 13.52 -3.87 -3.78
N VAL A 188 14.23 -2.75 -3.67
CA VAL A 188 14.57 -1.91 -4.82
C VAL A 188 15.47 -2.66 -5.82
N ASP A 189 16.37 -3.49 -5.28
CA ASP A 189 17.33 -4.31 -6.03
C ASP A 189 16.76 -5.68 -6.43
N VAL A 190 15.97 -6.29 -5.54
CA VAL A 190 15.44 -7.65 -5.68
C VAL A 190 13.93 -7.68 -5.39
N PRO A 191 13.09 -6.98 -6.18
CA PRO A 191 11.64 -6.95 -5.98
C PRO A 191 10.99 -8.30 -6.19
N GLU A 192 11.60 -9.19 -6.99
CA GLU A 192 11.13 -10.56 -7.25
C GLU A 192 10.98 -11.39 -5.97
N TYR A 193 11.63 -10.97 -4.88
CA TYR A 193 11.44 -11.53 -3.55
C TYR A 193 9.96 -11.59 -3.15
N LEU A 194 9.19 -10.56 -3.49
CA LEU A 194 7.76 -10.50 -3.21
C LEU A 194 7.00 -11.61 -3.97
N GLY A 195 7.40 -11.88 -5.21
CA GLY A 195 6.71 -12.83 -6.08
C GLY A 195 7.10 -14.30 -5.89
N VAL A 196 8.09 -14.63 -5.06
CA VAL A 196 8.50 -16.02 -4.81
C VAL A 196 7.92 -16.55 -3.50
N ASN A 197 7.62 -17.85 -3.47
CA ASN A 197 7.14 -18.48 -2.25
C ASN A 197 8.31 -18.65 -1.26
N PHE A 198 8.20 -18.02 -0.09
CA PHE A 198 9.24 -18.04 0.94
C PHE A 198 9.61 -19.47 1.37
N GLU A 199 8.62 -20.27 1.75
CA GLU A 199 8.83 -21.62 2.28
C GLU A 199 9.28 -22.62 1.21
N LYS A 200 8.70 -22.53 0.01
CA LYS A 200 8.97 -23.50 -1.06
C LYS A 200 10.21 -23.17 -1.90
N GLN A 201 10.66 -21.91 -1.92
CA GLN A 201 11.78 -21.49 -2.75
C GLN A 201 12.92 -20.86 -1.97
N ILE A 202 12.64 -19.94 -1.05
CA ILE A 202 13.70 -19.20 -0.35
C ILE A 202 14.36 -20.08 0.72
N VAL A 203 13.56 -20.75 1.55
CA VAL A 203 14.07 -21.59 2.64
C VAL A 203 14.96 -22.75 2.14
N PRO A 204 14.56 -23.57 1.15
CA PRO A 204 15.40 -24.65 0.64
C PRO A 204 16.72 -24.15 0.06
N ARG A 205 16.68 -23.04 -0.70
CA ARG A 205 17.89 -22.42 -1.26
C ARG A 205 18.82 -21.91 -0.18
N TYR A 206 18.27 -21.27 0.84
CA TYR A 206 19.07 -20.81 1.97
C TYR A 206 19.73 -21.97 2.72
N ASN A 207 18.99 -23.04 3.00
CA ASN A 207 19.52 -24.21 3.71
C ASN A 207 20.71 -24.84 2.97
N VAL A 208 20.61 -24.98 1.65
CA VAL A 208 21.73 -25.43 0.80
C VAL A 208 22.94 -24.49 0.94
N ILE A 209 22.73 -23.17 0.81
CA ILE A 209 23.83 -22.20 0.91
C ILE A 209 24.47 -22.18 2.30
N GLU A 210 23.70 -22.28 3.38
CA GLU A 210 24.25 -22.36 4.74
C GLU A 210 25.04 -23.65 4.95
N TYR A 211 24.52 -24.79 4.49
CA TYR A 211 25.22 -26.06 4.57
C TYR A 211 26.56 -25.99 3.85
N LEU A 212 26.59 -25.54 2.59
CA LEU A 212 27.82 -25.40 1.82
C LEU A 212 28.79 -24.42 2.49
N ARG A 213 28.29 -23.33 3.09
CA ARG A 213 29.13 -22.40 3.86
C ARG A 213 29.79 -23.09 5.06
N SER A 214 29.03 -23.90 5.80
CA SER A 214 29.56 -24.63 6.97
C SER A 214 30.62 -25.67 6.60
N LYS A 215 30.57 -26.18 5.36
CA LYS A 215 31.53 -27.16 4.82
C LYS A 215 32.70 -26.52 4.05
N GLY A 216 32.75 -25.20 3.95
CA GLY A 216 33.76 -24.50 3.15
C GLY A 216 33.59 -24.67 1.63
N GLY A 217 32.43 -25.18 1.17
CA GLY A 217 32.13 -25.45 -0.24
C GLY A 217 31.70 -24.22 -1.06
N LEU A 218 31.75 -23.01 -0.47
CA LEU A 218 31.45 -21.77 -1.17
C LEU A 218 32.69 -20.90 -1.29
N ALA A 219 33.16 -20.70 -2.52
CA ALA A 219 34.25 -19.78 -2.83
C ALA A 219 33.87 -18.31 -2.57
N ASN A 220 32.59 -17.95 -2.74
CA ASN A 220 32.07 -16.59 -2.60
C ASN A 220 30.80 -16.53 -1.75
N LYS A 221 30.57 -15.39 -1.09
CA LYS A 221 29.32 -15.13 -0.36
C LYS A 221 28.14 -15.03 -1.33
N VAL A 222 27.19 -15.95 -1.20
CA VAL A 222 25.92 -15.91 -1.93
C VAL A 222 24.94 -15.00 -1.18
N GLY A 223 24.66 -13.83 -1.75
CA GLY A 223 23.67 -12.87 -1.22
C GLY A 223 22.24 -13.15 -1.70
N LEU A 224 21.29 -12.32 -1.24
CA LEU A 224 19.86 -12.45 -1.57
C LEU A 224 19.59 -12.57 -3.08
N LYS A 225 20.28 -11.77 -3.90
CA LYS A 225 20.12 -11.83 -5.36
C LYS A 225 20.39 -13.23 -5.93
N GLY A 226 21.39 -13.93 -5.42
CA GLY A 226 21.71 -15.30 -5.82
C GLY A 226 20.66 -16.32 -5.35
N LEU A 227 20.05 -16.08 -4.18
CA LEU A 227 18.97 -16.91 -3.68
C LEU A 227 17.66 -16.72 -4.44
N ILE A 228 17.36 -15.50 -4.92
CA ILE A 228 16.06 -15.19 -5.53
C ILE A 228 16.09 -15.28 -7.05
N LYS A 229 17.08 -14.64 -7.70
CA LYS A 229 17.06 -14.45 -9.16
C LYS A 229 17.46 -15.68 -9.96
N LEU A 230 18.15 -16.65 -9.34
CA LEU A 230 18.50 -17.88 -10.03
C LEU A 230 17.24 -18.71 -10.30
N SER A 231 17.14 -19.26 -11.52
CA SER A 231 16.12 -20.26 -11.82
C SER A 231 16.36 -21.51 -10.96
N ARG A 232 15.32 -22.33 -10.76
CA ARG A 232 15.47 -23.58 -10.00
C ARG A 232 16.55 -24.48 -10.60
N LEU A 233 16.58 -24.58 -11.93
CA LEU A 233 17.58 -25.39 -12.66
C LEU A 233 19.00 -24.86 -12.49
N ILE A 234 19.20 -23.54 -12.64
CA ILE A 234 20.53 -22.94 -12.50
C ILE A 234 21.03 -23.08 -11.05
N PHE A 235 20.17 -22.81 -10.06
CA PHE A 235 20.52 -22.97 -8.65
C PHE A 235 20.92 -24.42 -8.35
N HIS A 236 20.14 -25.38 -8.87
CA HIS A 236 20.42 -26.81 -8.71
C HIS A 236 21.77 -27.19 -9.31
N ASN A 237 22.04 -26.81 -10.56
CA ASN A 237 23.30 -27.15 -11.23
C ASN A 237 24.54 -26.55 -10.53
N LEU A 238 24.41 -25.37 -9.94
CA LEU A 238 25.52 -24.69 -9.27
C LEU A 238 25.78 -25.19 -7.84
N TYR A 239 24.72 -25.44 -7.08
CA TYR A 239 24.83 -25.63 -5.62
C TYR A 239 24.33 -27.00 -5.12
N VAL A 240 23.63 -27.77 -5.95
CA VAL A 240 23.04 -29.05 -5.52
C VAL A 240 23.68 -30.21 -6.28
N LYS A 241 23.73 -30.14 -7.62
CA LYS A 241 24.32 -31.20 -8.46
C LYS A 241 25.76 -31.57 -8.08
N PRO A 242 26.66 -30.61 -7.72
CA PRO A 242 28.02 -30.95 -7.28
C PRO A 242 28.08 -31.56 -5.87
N TYR A 243 27.01 -31.45 -5.08
CA TYR A 243 26.93 -31.84 -3.68
C TYR A 243 25.66 -32.67 -3.43
N PRO A 244 25.64 -33.97 -3.78
CA PRO A 244 24.43 -34.80 -3.75
C PRO A 244 23.68 -34.79 -2.41
N GLU A 245 24.38 -34.63 -1.28
CA GLU A 245 23.78 -34.49 0.04
C GLU A 245 22.84 -33.27 0.17
N CYS A 246 23.00 -32.26 -0.68
CA CYS A 246 22.14 -31.09 -0.72
C CYS A 246 20.77 -31.36 -1.35
N GLU A 247 20.58 -32.49 -2.05
CA GLU A 247 19.28 -32.85 -2.64
C GLU A 247 18.19 -32.98 -1.58
N ILE A 248 18.54 -33.49 -0.39
CA ILE A 248 17.62 -33.65 0.74
C ILE A 248 17.11 -32.28 1.22
N MET A 249 17.97 -31.27 1.25
CA MET A 249 17.63 -29.90 1.68
C MET A 249 16.92 -29.09 0.59
N PHE A 250 17.28 -29.30 -0.67
CA PHE A 250 16.70 -28.57 -1.81
C PHE A 250 15.33 -29.12 -2.22
N GLY A 251 15.12 -30.43 -2.01
CA GLY A 251 13.87 -31.16 -2.14
C GLY A 251 13.38 -31.35 -3.57
N ARG A 252 13.26 -32.60 -4.03
CA ARG A 252 12.02 -33.09 -4.68
C ARG A 252 11.04 -33.39 -3.54
N PHE A 253 9.77 -32.96 -3.66
CA PHE A 253 8.65 -33.29 -2.76
C PHE A 253 9.06 -33.98 -1.46
N ALA A 254 9.42 -33.22 -0.42
CA ALA A 254 9.55 -33.80 0.90
C ALA A 254 8.12 -34.14 1.37
N GLY A 255 7.71 -35.39 1.21
CA GLY A 255 6.61 -35.95 2.00
C GLY A 255 7.04 -35.92 3.46
N ASP A 256 6.19 -35.37 4.31
CA ASP A 256 6.10 -35.51 5.77
C ASP A 256 7.39 -35.89 6.52
N VAL A 257 8.47 -35.15 6.26
CA VAL A 257 9.56 -35.05 7.25
C VAL A 257 9.22 -33.83 8.08
N GLU A 258 8.95 -34.04 9.36
CA GLU A 258 8.84 -32.98 10.36
C GLU A 258 10.14 -32.17 10.37
N VAL A 259 10.23 -31.19 9.49
CA VAL A 259 11.28 -30.18 9.52
C VAL A 259 10.98 -29.35 10.75
N ASN A 260 11.82 -29.50 11.78
CA ASN A 260 11.82 -28.66 12.96
C ASN A 260 11.63 -27.19 12.53
N ASN A 261 10.45 -26.63 12.82
CA ASN A 261 9.93 -25.33 12.35
C ASN A 261 10.68 -24.12 12.93
N LYS A 262 11.96 -24.26 13.28
CA LYS A 262 12.80 -23.16 13.70
C LYS A 262 13.26 -22.41 12.46
N HIS A 263 12.57 -21.32 12.13
CA HIS A 263 13.07 -20.32 11.19
C HIS A 263 14.57 -20.08 11.45
N PRO A 264 15.45 -20.18 10.44
CA PRO A 264 16.89 -20.07 10.67
C PRO A 264 17.23 -18.70 11.28
N VAL A 265 17.71 -18.72 12.52
CA VAL A 265 18.13 -17.52 13.24
C VAL A 265 19.41 -17.01 12.58
N GLY A 266 19.32 -15.94 11.79
CA GLY A 266 20.50 -15.34 11.15
C GLY A 266 20.34 -15.00 9.68
N MET A 267 19.21 -15.33 9.03
CA MET A 267 18.90 -14.93 7.64
C MET A 267 19.29 -13.46 7.40
N TRP A 268 18.79 -12.54 8.23
CA TRP A 268 19.01 -11.09 8.18
C TRP A 268 20.50 -10.66 8.12
N LYS A 269 21.44 -11.49 8.57
CA LYS A 269 22.89 -11.20 8.50
C LYS A 269 23.45 -11.24 7.07
N LEU A 270 22.76 -11.93 6.15
CA LEU A 270 23.07 -11.91 4.71
C LEU A 270 22.60 -10.63 4.01
N PHE A 271 21.77 -9.84 4.67
CA PHE A 271 21.07 -8.68 4.12
C PHE A 271 21.72 -7.39 4.63
N LYS A 272 23.00 -7.16 4.33
CA LYS A 272 23.66 -5.89 4.65
C LYS A 272 23.43 -4.87 3.53
N PRO A 273 22.63 -3.81 3.74
CA PRO A 273 22.35 -2.83 2.70
C PRO A 273 23.65 -2.28 2.12
N LYS A 274 23.68 -2.03 0.81
CA LYS A 274 24.72 -1.16 0.24
C LYS A 274 24.54 0.19 0.88
N LYS A 275 25.53 0.64 1.65
CA LYS A 275 25.61 2.04 2.05
C LYS A 275 25.70 2.84 0.75
N TYR A 276 24.65 3.59 0.43
CA TYR A 276 24.79 4.67 -0.53
C TYR A 276 25.80 5.64 0.09
N PRO A 277 26.81 6.13 -0.67
CA PRO A 277 27.66 7.19 -0.15
C PRO A 277 26.75 8.31 0.31
N GLU A 278 26.99 8.79 1.53
CA GLU A 278 26.36 10.02 2.01
C GLU A 278 26.55 11.07 0.92
N SER A 279 25.44 11.65 0.47
CA SER A 279 25.39 12.68 -0.57
C SER A 279 26.56 13.64 -0.33
N SER A 280 27.41 13.82 -1.33
CA SER A 280 28.59 14.67 -1.16
C SER A 280 28.12 16.08 -0.79
N LYS A 281 28.98 16.88 -0.14
CA LYS A 281 28.63 18.29 0.16
C LYS A 281 28.19 19.05 -1.10
N GLU A 282 28.66 18.64 -2.29
CA GLU A 282 28.25 19.19 -3.58
C GLU A 282 26.79 18.85 -3.94
N ASP A 283 26.29 17.66 -3.59
CA ASP A 283 24.88 17.28 -3.79
C ASP A 283 23.94 18.14 -2.91
N LEU A 284 24.41 18.56 -1.73
CA LEU A 284 23.65 19.44 -0.83
C LEU A 284 23.65 20.91 -1.29
N GLU A 285 24.71 21.38 -1.96
CA GLU A 285 24.75 22.73 -2.54
C GLU A 285 23.88 22.85 -3.80
N ASN A 286 23.82 21.81 -4.63
CA ASN A 286 22.92 21.77 -5.79
C ASN A 286 21.43 21.81 -5.41
N ILE A 287 21.06 21.26 -4.25
CA ILE A 287 19.68 21.34 -3.72
C ILE A 287 19.37 22.75 -3.20
N LYS A 288 20.35 23.46 -2.63
CA LYS A 288 20.17 24.86 -2.19
C LYS A 288 20.07 25.84 -3.36
N GLY A 289 20.73 25.57 -4.48
CA GLY A 289 20.64 26.39 -5.70
C GLY A 289 19.30 26.29 -6.44
N LEU A 290 18.50 25.25 -6.17
CA LEU A 290 17.17 25.06 -6.77
C LEU A 290 16.03 25.81 -6.04
N PHE A 291 16.32 26.42 -4.90
CA PHE A 291 15.39 27.26 -4.11
C PHE A 291 15.92 28.69 -3.91
N GLY A 292 16.79 29.16 -4.79
CA GLY A 292 17.20 30.56 -4.89
C GLY A 292 16.37 31.30 -5.92
#